data_AF-A0A951XE32-F1
#
_entry.id   AF-A0A951XE32-F1
#
_cell.length_a   1.000
_cell.length_b   1.000
_cell.length_c   1.000
_cell.angle_alpha   90.00
_cell.angle_beta   90.00
_cell.angle_gamma   90.00
#
_symmetry.space_group_name_H-M   'P 1'
#
loop_
_entity.id
_entity.type
_entity.pdbx_description
1 polymer ?
#
loop_
_entity_poly.entity_id
_entity_poly.type
_entity_poly.pdbx_seq_one_letter_code
_entity_poly.pdbx_strand_id
1 'polypeptide(L)' 'MNLLKAIPCFFFLIISLQQPKAQPSEPLASPDGKLIWSFHLTEEGAPVYAISYGQQPL' A
#
# COMPACT_ATOMS: atom_id res chain seq x y z
N MET A 1 -10.77 -27.10 -31.94
CA MET A 1 -9.62 -26.17 -31.92
C MET A 1 -9.95 -24.81 -31.29
N ASN A 2 -10.86 -24.73 -30.30
CA ASN A 2 -11.30 -23.44 -29.75
C ASN A 2 -10.89 -23.19 -28.30
N LEU A 3 -10.35 -24.21 -27.60
CA LEU A 3 -10.00 -24.07 -26.18
C LEU A 3 -8.71 -23.28 -25.92
N LEU A 4 -7.84 -23.16 -26.94
CA LEU A 4 -6.53 -22.50 -26.79
C LEU A 4 -6.59 -20.96 -26.91
N LYS A 5 -7.73 -20.40 -27.37
CA LYS A 5 -7.91 -18.96 -27.59
C LYS A 5 -8.44 -18.18 -26.37
N ALA A 6 -8.96 -18.87 -25.36
CA ALA A 6 -9.52 -18.24 -24.16
C ALA A 6 -8.46 -17.84 -23.11
N ILE A 7 -7.28 -18.47 -23.18
CA ILE A 7 -6.18 -18.28 -22.24
C ILE A 7 -5.63 -16.83 -22.25
N PRO A 8 -5.33 -16.18 -23.40
CA PRO A 8 -4.76 -14.83 -23.40
C PRO A 8 -5.74 -13.75 -22.87
N CYS A 9 -7.05 -13.95 -23.00
CA CYS A 9 -8.06 -13.04 -22.44
C CYS A 9 -8.04 -13.03 -20.91
N PHE A 10 -7.82 -14.19 -20.28
CA PHE A 10 -7.79 -14.29 -18.82
C PHE A 10 -6.57 -13.56 -18.23
N PHE A 11 -5.41 -13.62 -18.89
CA PHE A 11 -4.21 -12.88 -18.48
C PHE A 11 -4.39 -11.36 -18.58
N PHE A 12 -5.08 -10.87 -19.63
CA PHE A 12 -5.38 -9.43 -19.77
C PHE A 12 -6.27 -8.90 -18.63
N LEU A 13 -7.18 -9.74 -18.12
CA LEU A 13 -8.08 -9.40 -17.03
C LEU A 13 -7.36 -9.33 -15.68
N ILE A 14 -6.37 -10.21 -15.44
CA ILE A 14 -5.57 -10.22 -14.21
C ILE A 14 -4.66 -8.97 -14.11
N ILE A 15 -4.05 -8.56 -15.22
CA ILE A 15 -3.14 -7.40 -15.25
C ILE A 15 -3.91 -6.09 -15.01
N SER A 16 -5.14 -5.99 -15.52
CA SER A 16 -5.98 -4.79 -15.36
C SER A 16 -6.53 -4.59 -13.94
N LEU A 17 -6.54 -5.64 -13.11
CA LEU A 17 -7.09 -5.62 -11.74
C LEU A 17 -6.07 -5.29 -10.65
N GLN A 18 -4.77 -5.23 -10.97
CA GLN A 18 -3.78 -4.72 -10.04
C GLN A 18 -3.86 -3.18 -10.02
N GLN A 19 -4.92 -2.66 -9.38
CA GLN A 19 -4.90 -1.27 -8.94
C GLN A 19 -3.63 -1.07 -8.11
N PRO A 20 -2.84 0.00 -8.37
CA PRO A 20 -1.72 0.34 -7.52
C PRO A 20 -2.30 0.69 -6.15
N LYS A 21 -2.33 -0.29 -5.25
CA LYS A 21 -2.68 -0.08 -3.85
C LYS A 21 -1.69 0.94 -3.34
N ALA A 22 -2.17 2.11 -2.94
CA ALA A 22 -1.33 3.20 -2.45
C ALA A 22 -0.41 2.65 -1.36
N GLN A 23 0.86 2.47 -1.70
CA GLN A 23 1.82 1.85 -0.81
C GLN A 23 2.09 2.86 0.31
N PRO A 24 1.83 2.51 1.58
CA PRO A 24 2.12 3.40 2.69
C PRO A 24 3.61 3.75 2.68
N SER A 25 3.96 4.99 3.03
CA SER A 25 5.37 5.37 3.09
C SER A 25 6.05 4.60 4.22
N GLU A 26 7.35 4.30 4.05
CA GLU A 26 8.11 3.71 5.14
C GLU A 26 8.08 4.63 6.38
N PRO A 27 7.86 4.06 7.58
CA PRO A 27 7.86 4.84 8.80
C PRO A 27 9.27 5.37 9.07
N LEU A 28 9.34 6.62 9.50
CA LEU A 28 10.58 7.27 9.91
C LEU A 28 10.74 7.06 11.41
N ALA A 29 11.89 6.51 11.82
CA ALA A 29 12.25 6.32 13.22
C ALA A 29 13.31 7.33 13.64
N SER A 30 13.21 7.82 14.88
CA SER A 30 14.31 8.56 15.53
C SER A 30 15.56 7.68 15.68
N PRO A 31 16.76 8.26 15.86
CA PRO A 31 17.99 7.49 16.05
C PRO A 31 17.95 6.48 17.20
N ASP A 32 17.14 6.74 18.23
CA ASP A 32 16.91 5.86 19.37
C ASP A 32 15.74 4.87 19.18
N GLY A 33 15.05 4.94 18.03
CA GLY A 33 13.92 4.08 17.67
C GLY A 33 12.66 4.32 18.50
N LYS A 34 12.63 5.29 19.41
CA LYS A 34 11.49 5.51 20.31
C LYS A 34 10.37 6.28 19.67
N LEU A 35 10.71 7.26 18.84
CA LEU A 35 9.74 8.07 18.12
C LEU A 35 9.57 7.50 16.71
N ILE A 36 8.35 7.12 16.35
CA ILE A 36 8.00 6.61 15.04
C ILE A 36 6.97 7.55 14.43
N TRP A 37 7.29 8.08 13.26
CA TRP A 37 6.38 8.83 12.42
C TRP A 37 5.98 7.97 11.21
N SER A 38 4.70 7.94 10.87
CA SER A 38 4.21 7.27 9.67
C SER A 38 3.27 8.16 8.87
N PHE A 39 3.27 7.93 7.56
CA PHE A 39 2.40 8.60 6.61
C PHE A 39 1.81 7.58 5.64
N HIS A 40 0.55 7.79 5.30
CA HIS A 40 -0.11 7.06 4.23
C HIS A 40 -1.26 7.91 3.67
N LEU A 41 -1.74 7.51 2.49
CA LEU A 41 -2.97 8.01 1.93
C LEU A 41 -4.10 7.04 2.24
N THR A 42 -5.29 7.56 2.54
CA THR A 42 -6.52 6.74 2.57
C THR A 42 -6.90 6.28 1.17
N GLU A 43 -7.92 5.44 1.06
CA GLU A 43 -8.46 5.01 -0.24
C GLU A 43 -9.02 6.18 -1.06
N GLU A 44 -9.51 7.23 -0.39
CA GLU A 44 -9.96 8.48 -1.01
C GLU A 44 -8.80 9.43 -1.36
N GLY A 45 -7.56 9.04 -1.08
CA GLY A 45 -6.37 9.86 -1.30
C GLY A 45 -6.15 10.94 -0.23
N ALA A 46 -6.86 10.88 0.90
CA ALA A 46 -6.66 11.83 1.99
C ALA A 46 -5.37 11.51 2.75
N PRO A 47 -4.55 12.51 3.12
CA PRO A 47 -3.32 12.27 3.87
C PRO A 47 -3.62 11.93 5.34
N VAL A 48 -2.96 10.90 5.85
CA VAL A 48 -3.02 10.49 7.25
C VAL A 48 -1.61 10.40 7.82
N TYR A 49 -1.44 10.93 9.02
CA TYR A 49 -0.18 10.94 9.76
C TYR A 49 -0.39 10.31 11.13
N ALA A 50 0.60 9.57 11.61
CA ALA A 50 0.61 9.09 12.99
C ALA A 50 2.00 9.29 13.61
N ILE A 51 2.02 9.62 14.90
CA ILE A 51 3.23 9.72 15.71
C ILE A 51 3.04 8.82 16.91
N SER A 52 4.05 8.01 17.22
CA SER A 52 4.09 7.25 18.45
C SER A 52 5.43 7.43 19.16
N TYR A 53 5.39 7.34 20.48
CA TYR A 53 6.58 7.31 21.33
C TYR A 53 6.54 6.08 22.22
N GLY A 54 7.53 5.20 22.12
CA GLY A 54 7.58 3.97 22.92
C GLY A 54 6.37 3.05 22.70
N GLN A 55 5.90 2.94 21.45
CA GLN A 55 4.69 2.20 21.04
C GLN A 55 3.36 2.79 21.51
N GLN A 56 3.37 3.96 22.14
CA GLN A 56 2.16 4.64 22.56
C GLN A 56 1.83 5.76 21.57
N PRO A 57 0.60 5.79 21.01
CA PRO A 57 0.15 6.92 20.18
C PRO A 57 0.17 8.21 20.99
N LEU A 58 0.60 9.30 20.35
CA LEU A 58 0.56 10.65 20.91
C LEU A 58 -0.68 11.42 20.44
#